data_AF-A0A0G4L703-F1
#
_entry.id   AF-A0A0G4L703-F1
#
_cell.length_a   1.000
_cell.length_b   1.000
_cell.length_c   1.000
_cell.angle_alpha   90.00
_cell.angle_beta   90.00
_cell.angle_gamma   90.00
#
_symmetry.space_group_name_H-M   'P 1'
#
loop_
_entity.id
_entity.type
_entity.pdbx_description
1 polymer ?
#
loop_
_entity_poly.entity_id
_entity_poly.type
_entity_poly.pdbx_seq_one_letter_code
_entity_poly.pdbx_strand_id
1 'polypeptide(L)'
;MGVSLVQCKQSYAHMDMMLKRELRTKLLKYASLYNLDDMVPSVDTDGKDRAGAKDGWGFVRSWGWRATLSAQDVGVVIGAILEVGKQGEEAAKPAIEPMQDADVDDTEAQGDEWIARFWSAYDALEK
;
A
#
# COMPACT_ATOMS: atom_id res chain seq x y z
N MET A 1 -2.31 22.11 -8.75
CA MET A 1 -2.07 21.86 -7.30
C MET A 1 -0.99 22.75 -6.67
N GLY A 2 0.01 23.25 -7.41
CA GLY A 2 1.06 24.11 -6.83
C GLY A 2 2.09 23.36 -5.99
N VAL A 3 2.30 22.07 -6.27
CA VAL A 3 3.28 21.20 -5.61
C VAL A 3 4.44 20.97 -6.59
N SER A 4 5.68 21.08 -6.11
CA SER A 4 6.88 20.86 -6.93
C SER A 4 6.98 19.41 -7.39
N LEU A 5 7.40 19.18 -8.64
CA LEU A 5 7.63 17.83 -9.18
C LEU A 5 8.70 17.06 -8.41
N VAL A 6 9.69 17.77 -7.84
CA VAL A 6 10.72 17.16 -6.99
C VAL A 6 10.07 16.57 -5.75
N GLN A 7 9.15 17.31 -5.12
CA GLN A 7 8.42 16.83 -3.95
C GLN A 7 7.45 15.69 -4.29
N CYS A 8 6.81 15.71 -5.47
CA CYS A 8 5.94 14.62 -5.91
C CYS A 8 6.69 13.28 -6.08
N LYS A 9 8.00 13.31 -6.36
CA LYS A 9 8.84 12.11 -6.51
C LYS A 9 9.53 11.69 -5.21
N GLN A 10 9.44 12.49 -4.16
CA GLN A 10 10.02 12.15 -2.86
C GLN A 10 9.13 11.18 -2.10
N SER A 11 9.76 10.33 -1.28
CA SER A 11 9.02 9.51 -0.32
C SER A 11 8.16 10.40 0.56
N TYR A 12 6.90 9.99 0.76
CA TYR A 12 5.96 10.71 1.61
C TYR A 12 6.55 10.93 3.02
N ALA A 13 7.34 10.00 3.56
CA ALA A 13 7.98 10.18 4.86
C ALA A 13 8.85 11.45 4.93
N HIS A 14 9.59 11.74 3.86
CA HIS A 14 10.52 12.89 3.77
C HIS A 14 9.89 14.16 3.21
N MET A 15 8.63 14.11 2.79
CA MET A 15 7.92 15.28 2.26
C MET A 15 7.70 16.33 3.37
N ASP A 16 7.77 17.60 2.97
CA ASP A 16 7.55 18.74 3.86
C ASP A 16 6.22 18.64 4.62
N MET A 17 6.26 18.99 5.90
CA MET A 17 5.13 18.88 6.82
C MET A 17 4.01 19.86 6.46
N MET A 18 4.35 21.07 6.00
CA MET A 18 3.33 22.03 5.55
C MET A 18 2.58 21.49 4.33
N LEU A 19 3.31 20.88 3.39
CA LEU A 19 2.71 20.23 2.24
C LEU A 19 1.77 19.08 2.64
N LYS A 20 2.17 18.22 3.58
CA LYS A 20 1.31 17.13 4.08
C LYS A 20 0.00 17.65 4.69
N ARG A 21 0.08 18.73 5.48
CA ARG A 21 -1.10 19.35 6.13
C ARG A 21 -2.06 19.94 5.10
N GLU A 22 -1.56 20.55 4.05
CA GLU A 22 -2.37 21.19 3.01
C GLU A 22 -2.81 20.25 1.87
N LEU A 23 -2.25 19.05 1.79
CA LEU A 23 -2.44 18.13 0.67
C LEU A 23 -3.92 17.81 0.43
N ARG A 24 -4.68 17.53 1.51
CA ARG A 24 -6.11 17.23 1.42
C ARG A 24 -6.91 18.39 0.83
N THR A 25 -6.72 19.60 1.35
CA THR A 25 -7.41 20.79 0.86
C THR A 25 -7.12 21.04 -0.61
N LYS A 26 -5.86 20.80 -1.04
CA LYS A 26 -5.47 20.89 -2.45
C LYS A 26 -6.16 19.80 -3.28
N LEU A 27 -6.19 18.55 -2.82
CA LEU A 27 -6.85 17.46 -3.55
C LEU A 27 -8.36 17.73 -3.72
N LEU A 28 -9.07 18.10 -2.65
CA LEU A 28 -10.50 18.42 -2.71
C LEU A 28 -10.81 19.58 -3.67
N LYS A 29 -9.94 20.61 -3.72
CA LYS A 29 -10.11 21.74 -4.64
C LYS A 29 -10.04 21.34 -6.11
N TYR A 30 -9.19 20.37 -6.45
CA TYR A 30 -8.95 19.96 -7.84
C TYR A 30 -9.67 18.65 -8.22
N ALA A 31 -10.22 17.91 -7.27
CA ALA A 31 -10.88 16.63 -7.51
C ALA A 31 -12.02 16.75 -8.54
N SER A 32 -12.91 17.72 -8.36
CA SER A 32 -14.04 17.97 -9.26
C SER A 32 -13.63 18.35 -10.68
N LEU A 33 -12.49 19.03 -10.84
CA LEU A 33 -11.97 19.40 -12.17
C LEU A 33 -11.53 18.18 -12.99
N TYR A 34 -11.23 17.07 -12.32
CA TYR A 34 -10.74 15.83 -12.94
C TYR A 34 -11.68 14.64 -12.73
N ASN A 35 -12.89 14.86 -12.19
CA ASN A 35 -13.84 13.80 -11.81
C ASN A 35 -13.24 12.77 -10.83
N LEU A 36 -12.52 13.26 -9.81
CA LEU A 36 -11.86 12.48 -8.76
C LEU A 36 -12.49 12.70 -7.38
N ASP A 37 -13.76 13.11 -7.33
CA ASP A 37 -14.46 13.59 -6.12
C ASP A 37 -14.49 12.57 -4.97
N ASP A 38 -14.49 11.28 -5.29
CA ASP A 38 -14.58 10.20 -4.29
C ASP A 38 -13.20 9.68 -3.82
N MET A 39 -12.10 10.26 -4.29
CA MET A 39 -10.74 9.81 -3.92
C MET A 39 -10.31 10.20 -2.50
N VAL A 40 -10.86 11.29 -1.97
CA VAL A 40 -10.52 11.79 -0.64
C VAL A 40 -11.80 12.11 0.11
N PRO A 41 -11.99 11.60 1.34
CA PRO A 41 -13.19 11.90 2.10
C PRO A 41 -13.35 13.42 2.30
N SER A 42 -14.53 13.91 1.95
CA SER A 42 -14.90 15.32 2.06
C SER A 42 -15.08 15.77 3.51
N VAL A 43 -15.34 14.84 4.44
CA VAL A 43 -15.51 15.11 5.87
C VAL A 43 -14.19 15.50 6.53
N ASP A 44 -14.18 16.69 7.15
CA ASP A 44 -13.05 17.19 7.94
C ASP A 44 -12.87 16.36 9.21
N THR A 45 -11.68 15.77 9.38
CA THR A 45 -11.33 15.05 10.61
C THR A 45 -10.42 15.94 11.44
N ASP A 46 -10.98 16.94 12.11
CA ASP A 46 -10.22 17.97 12.86
C ASP A 46 -9.55 17.44 14.16
N GLY A 47 -9.30 16.13 14.26
CA GLY A 47 -8.58 15.49 15.37
C GLY A 47 -9.22 15.65 16.77
N LYS A 48 -10.33 16.36 16.87
CA LYS A 48 -11.04 16.71 18.11
C LYS A 48 -12.07 15.66 18.52
N ASP A 49 -12.50 14.84 17.57
CA ASP A 49 -13.50 13.81 17.83
C ASP A 49 -12.83 12.59 18.47
N ARG A 50 -12.83 12.61 19.81
CA ARG A 50 -12.43 11.49 20.66
C ARG A 50 -13.34 10.26 20.52
N ALA A 51 -14.41 10.33 19.72
CA ALA A 51 -15.37 9.26 19.51
C ALA A 51 -15.88 9.20 18.06
N GLY A 52 -15.14 8.53 17.18
CA GLY A 52 -15.72 7.56 16.26
C GLY A 52 -16.23 7.98 14.89
N ALA A 53 -16.52 9.24 14.58
CA ALA A 53 -17.05 9.58 13.25
C ALA A 53 -15.95 10.00 12.25
N LYS A 54 -15.00 9.08 11.99
CA LYS A 54 -14.12 9.14 10.81
C LYS A 54 -14.88 8.66 9.57
N ASP A 55 -16.06 9.22 9.32
CA ASP A 55 -16.91 8.75 8.23
C ASP A 55 -16.20 8.94 6.88
N GLY A 56 -16.19 7.89 6.07
CA GLY A 56 -15.42 7.81 4.81
C GLY A 56 -13.91 7.60 4.95
N TRP A 57 -13.30 7.75 6.13
CA TRP A 57 -11.88 7.45 6.33
C TRP A 57 -11.67 6.00 6.78
N GLY A 58 -10.74 5.31 6.11
CA GLY A 58 -10.35 3.95 6.48
C GLY A 58 -9.69 3.84 7.86
N PHE A 59 -9.44 2.61 8.28
CA PHE A 59 -8.76 2.32 9.55
C PHE A 59 -7.26 2.55 9.41
N VAL A 60 -6.67 3.23 10.40
CA VAL A 60 -5.23 3.47 10.47
C VAL A 60 -4.73 3.05 11.84
N ARG A 61 -3.62 2.33 11.89
CA ARG A 61 -2.93 1.93 13.12
C ARG A 61 -1.50 2.46 13.10
N SER A 62 -1.06 2.99 14.24
CA SER A 62 0.31 3.45 14.44
C SER A 62 1.07 2.49 15.33
N TRP A 63 2.27 2.08 14.91
CA TRP A 63 3.23 1.27 15.66
C TRP A 63 4.33 2.18 16.23
N GLY A 64 3.92 3.22 16.95
CA GLY A 64 4.81 4.23 17.50
C GLY A 64 5.65 4.91 16.41
N TRP A 65 6.97 4.76 16.52
CA TRP A 65 7.97 5.35 15.62
C TRP A 65 8.29 4.49 14.40
N ARG A 66 7.81 3.23 14.34
CA ARG A 66 8.13 2.31 13.24
C ARG A 66 7.38 2.68 11.97
N ALA A 67 6.05 2.77 12.06
CA ALA A 67 5.19 3.06 10.93
C ALA A 67 3.78 3.47 11.38
N THR A 68 3.08 4.17 10.49
CA THR A 68 1.63 4.35 10.55
C THR A 68 1.06 3.87 9.24
N LEU A 69 0.25 2.81 9.28
CA LEU A 69 -0.28 2.14 8.08
C LEU A 69 -1.80 2.14 8.13
N SER A 70 -2.43 2.35 6.99
CA SER A 70 -3.86 2.11 6.81
C SER A 70 -4.12 0.60 6.64
N ALA A 71 -5.35 0.17 6.92
CA ALA A 71 -5.78 -1.20 6.65
C ALA A 71 -5.65 -1.56 5.17
N GLN A 72 -5.83 -0.58 4.28
CA GLN A 72 -5.61 -0.77 2.85
C GLN A 72 -4.12 -1.03 2.55
N ASP A 73 -3.21 -0.25 3.13
CA ASP A 73 -1.77 -0.47 2.95
C ASP A 73 -1.37 -1.87 3.41
N VAL A 74 -1.88 -2.33 4.56
CA VAL A 74 -1.64 -3.68 5.06
C VAL A 74 -2.20 -4.72 4.08
N GLY A 75 -3.42 -4.54 3.58
CA GLY A 75 -4.03 -5.44 2.60
C GLY A 75 -3.20 -5.55 1.32
N VAL A 76 -2.70 -4.43 0.80
CA VAL A 76 -1.83 -4.41 -0.39
C VAL A 76 -0.51 -5.14 -0.13
N VAL A 77 0.14 -4.91 1.01
CA VAL A 77 1.41 -5.58 1.36
C VAL A 77 1.21 -7.08 1.51
N ILE A 78 0.17 -7.52 2.20
CA ILE A 78 -0.14 -8.94 2.39
C ILE A 78 -0.48 -9.60 1.04
N GLY A 79 -1.30 -8.95 0.21
CA GLY A 79 -1.60 -9.41 -1.14
C GLY A 79 -0.35 -9.58 -1.98
N ALA A 80 0.57 -8.61 -1.95
CA ALA A 80 1.84 -8.69 -2.66
C ALA A 80 2.71 -9.87 -2.20
N ILE A 81 2.73 -10.18 -0.90
CA ILE A 81 3.45 -11.35 -0.37
C ILE A 81 2.82 -12.65 -0.87
N LEU A 82 1.50 -12.73 -0.96
CA LEU A 82 0.80 -13.92 -1.46
C LEU A 82 0.99 -14.11 -2.97
N GLU A 83 0.90 -13.03 -3.75
CA GLU A 83 0.94 -13.07 -5.21
C GLU A 83 2.36 -13.19 -5.79
N VAL A 84 3.34 -12.50 -5.19
CA VAL A 84 4.71 -12.42 -5.70
C VAL A 84 5.71 -13.17 -4.81
N GLY A 85 5.41 -13.30 -3.51
CA GLY A 85 6.36 -13.85 -2.54
C GLY A 85 7.45 -12.86 -2.14
N LYS A 86 8.38 -13.31 -1.30
CA LYS A 86 9.60 -12.54 -1.03
C LYS A 86 10.49 -12.61 -2.27
N GLN A 87 10.67 -11.48 -2.95
CA GLN A 87 11.84 -11.31 -3.81
C GLN A 87 13.07 -11.32 -2.90
N GLY A 88 13.58 -12.52 -2.61
CA GLY A 88 14.93 -12.66 -2.09
C GLY A 88 15.91 -11.97 -3.05
N GLU A 89 17.08 -11.63 -2.55
CA GLU A 89 18.19 -10.96 -3.25
C GLU A 89 18.62 -11.63 -4.59
N GLU A 90 17.97 -12.71 -5.01
CA GLU A 90 18.21 -13.47 -6.23
C GLU A 90 17.43 -12.99 -7.48
N ALA A 91 16.47 -12.06 -7.34
CA ALA A 91 15.67 -11.56 -8.48
C ALA A 91 16.44 -10.67 -9.49
N ALA A 92 17.77 -10.51 -9.33
CA ALA A 92 18.63 -9.81 -10.28
C ALA A 92 19.22 -10.73 -11.38
N LYS A 93 18.57 -11.85 -11.71
CA LYS A 93 18.90 -12.65 -12.89
C LYS A 93 17.76 -12.56 -13.90
N PRO A 94 17.99 -12.05 -15.12
CA PRO A 94 16.99 -12.10 -16.17
C PRO A 94 16.80 -13.58 -16.57
N ALA A 95 15.66 -14.16 -16.19
CA ALA A 95 15.27 -15.48 -16.63
C ALA A 95 14.85 -15.41 -18.11
N ILE A 96 15.70 -15.93 -18.99
CA ILE A 96 15.30 -16.35 -20.33
C ILE A 96 14.91 -17.83 -20.17
N GLU A 97 13.61 -18.12 -20.11
CA GLU A 97 13.12 -19.50 -20.00
C GLU A 97 12.85 -20.09 -21.39
N PRO A 98 13.33 -21.32 -21.68
CA PRO A 98 12.84 -22.10 -22.79
C PRO A 98 11.54 -22.82 -22.38
N MET A 99 10.53 -22.71 -23.24
CA MET A 99 9.23 -23.37 -23.16
C MET A 99 9.42 -24.90 -23.14
N GLN A 100 9.15 -25.57 -22.01
CA GLN A 100 9.05 -27.03 -21.92
C GLN A 100 7.84 -27.47 -21.08
N ASP A 101 6.92 -28.14 -21.77
CA ASP A 101 5.83 -29.02 -21.35
C ASP A 101 5.44 -29.03 -19.85
N ALA A 102 4.46 -28.19 -19.51
CA ALA A 102 3.70 -28.24 -18.26
C ALA A 102 2.50 -29.16 -18.43
N ASP A 103 2.18 -30.05 -17.47
CA ASP A 103 0.77 -30.50 -17.30
C ASP A 103 0.43 -31.33 -16.03
N VAL A 104 1.34 -31.71 -15.12
CA VAL A 104 0.92 -32.38 -13.85
C VAL A 104 1.72 -31.99 -12.60
N ASP A 105 3.05 -31.89 -12.70
CA ASP A 105 3.95 -31.58 -11.56
C ASP A 105 3.88 -30.10 -11.11
N ASP A 106 3.38 -29.24 -11.99
CA ASP A 106 3.34 -27.78 -11.80
C ASP A 106 2.31 -27.37 -10.73
N THR A 107 1.21 -28.12 -10.58
CA THR A 107 0.15 -27.81 -9.61
C THR A 107 0.52 -28.12 -8.16
N GLU A 108 1.30 -29.18 -7.92
CA GLU A 108 1.79 -29.53 -6.58
C GLU A 108 2.91 -28.58 -6.15
N ALA A 109 3.84 -28.28 -7.07
CA ALA A 109 4.91 -27.30 -6.85
C ALA A 109 4.36 -25.88 -6.58
N GLN A 110 3.33 -25.46 -7.33
CA GLN A 110 2.62 -24.19 -7.11
C GLN A 110 1.90 -24.18 -5.74
N GLY A 111 1.32 -25.32 -5.33
CA GLY A 111 0.69 -25.47 -4.03
C GLY A 111 1.67 -25.27 -2.87
N ASP A 112 2.83 -25.91 -2.94
CA ASP A 112 3.89 -25.79 -1.93
C ASP A 112 4.43 -24.35 -1.85
N GLU A 113 4.59 -23.68 -2.99
CA GLU A 113 4.99 -22.27 -3.02
C GLU A 113 3.94 -21.37 -2.35
N TRP A 114 2.65 -21.57 -2.65
CA TRP A 114 1.56 -20.81 -2.03
C TRP A 114 1.47 -21.05 -0.52
N ILE A 115 1.73 -22.26 -0.05
CA ILE A 115 1.79 -22.58 1.38
C ILE A 115 2.93 -21.80 2.05
N ALA A 116 4.12 -21.78 1.44
CA ALA A 116 5.25 -21.01 1.97
C ALA A 116 4.97 -19.50 2.02
N ARG A 117 4.35 -18.96 0.96
CA ARG A 117 3.94 -17.55 0.88
C ARG A 117 2.84 -17.21 1.90
N PHE A 118 1.88 -18.11 2.12
CA PHE A 118 0.83 -17.97 3.13
C PHE A 118 1.43 -17.78 4.53
N TRP A 119 2.36 -18.65 4.93
CA TRP A 119 3.01 -18.53 6.24
C TRP A 119 3.85 -17.24 6.34
N SER A 120 4.55 -16.85 5.27
CA SER A 120 5.27 -15.57 5.27
C SER A 120 4.34 -14.35 5.37
N ALA A 121 3.15 -14.41 4.79
CA ALA A 121 2.15 -13.36 4.88
C ALA A 121 1.52 -13.31 6.29
N TYR A 122 1.22 -14.48 6.87
CA TYR A 122 0.72 -14.60 8.22
C TYR A 122 1.72 -14.04 9.26
N ASP A 123 3.00 -14.44 9.17
CA ASP A 123 4.07 -13.93 10.03
C ASP A 123 4.26 -12.41 9.92
N ALA A 124 3.93 -11.81 8.77
CA ALA A 124 4.02 -10.36 8.58
C ALA A 124 2.93 -9.59 9.34
N LEU A 125 1.81 -10.23 9.68
CA LEU A 125 0.73 -9.62 10.47
C LEU A 125 1.02 -9.58 11.97
N GLU A 126 1.87 -10.47 12.48
CA GLU A 126 2.19 -10.57 13.91
C GLU A 126 3.28 -9.58 14.39
N LYS A 127 4.03 -8.94 13.47
CA LYS A 127 5.21 -8.09 13.77
C LYS A 127 4.94 -6.59 13.88
#